data_AF-A0A7C6UDE1-F1
#
_entry.id   AF-A0A7C6UDE1-F1
#
_cell.length_a   1.000
_cell.length_b   1.000
_cell.length_c   1.000
_cell.angle_alpha   90.00
_cell.angle_beta   90.00
_cell.angle_gamma   90.00
#
_symmetry.space_group_name_H-M   'P 1'
#
loop_
_entity.id
_entity.type
_entity.pdbx_description
1 polymer ?
#
loop_
_entity_poly.entity_id
_entity_poly.type
_entity_poly.pdbx_seq_one_letter_code
_entity_poly.pdbx_strand_id
1 'polypeptide(L)' 'MQINTNNLVSITEANQNFSRVARLVDENGSAVILKNNVPRYILMEFSQFQKEEFAGEEEVDIVAKRILSKNRRAFEELAK' A
#
# COMPACT_ATOMS: atom_id res chain seq x y z
N MET A 1 3.76 -4.90 -2.25
CA MET A 1 3.44 -5.42 -0.90
C MET A 1 3.65 -6.93 -0.88
N GLN A 2 4.49 -7.45 0.02
CA GLN A 2 4.39 -8.86 0.42
C GLN A 2 3.23 -8.95 1.41
N ILE A 3 2.06 -9.36 0.94
CA ILE A 3 0.91 -9.56 1.83
C ILE A 3 1.26 -10.76 2.72
N ASN A 4 1.46 -10.51 4.00
CA ASN A 4 1.72 -11.56 4.96
C ASN A 4 0.41 -12.35 5.16
N THR A 5 0.33 -13.54 4.56
CA THR A 5 -0.88 -14.36 4.54
C THR A 5 -1.35 -14.83 5.91
N ASN A 6 -0.52 -14.65 6.95
CA ASN A 6 -0.84 -15.00 8.33
C ASN A 6 -1.88 -14.09 8.99
N ASN A 7 -2.22 -12.95 8.37
CA ASN A 7 -3.12 -11.96 8.96
C ASN A 7 -4.47 -11.84 8.24
N LEU A 8 -4.93 -12.93 7.64
CA LEU A 8 -6.24 -13.02 6.99
C LEU A 8 -7.32 -13.23 8.05
N VAL A 9 -8.24 -12.27 8.17
CA VAL A 9 -9.39 -12.35 9.10
C VAL A 9 -10.69 -12.23 8.33
N SER A 10 -11.74 -12.91 8.79
CA SER A 10 -13.07 -12.73 8.19
C SER A 10 -13.67 -11.38 8.60
N ILE A 11 -14.57 -10.83 7.78
CA ILE A 11 -15.30 -9.60 8.11
C ILE A 11 -16.11 -9.75 9.41
N THR A 12 -16.66 -10.94 9.66
CA THR A 12 -17.40 -11.25 10.89
C THR A 12 -16.50 -11.16 12.11
N GLU A 13 -15.30 -11.73 12.01
CA GLU A 13 -14.31 -11.70 13.09
C GLU A 13 -13.77 -10.30 13.35
N ALA A 14 -13.48 -9.53 12.29
CA ALA A 14 -13.04 -8.15 12.43
C ALA A 14 -14.11 -7.29 13.12
N ASN A 15 -15.39 -7.54 12.83
CA ASN A 15 -16.50 -6.81 13.46
C ASN A 15 -16.72 -7.22 14.92
N GLN A 16 -16.59 -8.51 15.25
CA GLN A 16 -16.84 -9.02 16.61
C GLN A 16 -15.66 -8.85 17.57
N ASN A 17 -14.43 -8.87 17.04
CA ASN A 17 -13.19 -8.90 17.82
C ASN A 17 -12.22 -7.78 17.41
N PHE A 18 -12.74 -6.58 17.10
CA PHE A 18 -11.95 -5.50 16.52
C PHE A 18 -10.67 -5.19 17.31
N SER A 19 -10.74 -5.06 18.64
CA SER A 19 -9.55 -4.77 19.48
C SER A 19 -8.48 -5.87 19.41
N ARG A 20 -8.87 -7.12 19.22
CA ARG A 20 -7.93 -8.24 19.03
C ARG A 20 -7.26 -8.16 17.66
N VAL A 21 -8.03 -7.82 16.63
CA VAL A 21 -7.52 -7.64 15.27
C VAL A 21 -6.61 -6.40 15.18
N ALA A 22 -6.89 -5.34 15.92
CA ALA A 22 -6.01 -4.18 16.03
C ALA A 22 -4.65 -4.55 16.65
N ARG A 23 -4.62 -5.37 17.72
CA ARG A 23 -3.34 -5.87 18.27
C ARG A 23 -2.54 -6.71 17.28
N LEU A 24 -3.23 -7.51 16.45
CA LEU A 24 -2.59 -8.27 15.38
C LEU A 24 -1.93 -7.33 14.34
N VAL A 25 -2.51 -6.15 14.12
CA VAL A 25 -1.91 -5.09 13.30
C VAL A 25 -0.70 -4.46 14.00
N ASP A 26 -0.79 -4.17 15.30
CA ASP A 26 0.36 -3.65 16.06
C ASP A 26 1.57 -4.60 16.00
N GLU A 27 1.33 -5.92 15.98
CA GLU A 27 2.38 -6.94 15.95
C GLU A 27 2.92 -7.20 14.53
N ASN A 28 2.05 -7.23 13.52
CA ASN A 28 2.40 -7.70 12.17
C ASN A 28 2.27 -6.62 11.07
N GLY A 29 1.98 -5.38 11.43
CA GLY A 29 1.86 -4.19 10.58
C GLY A 29 0.53 -4.04 9.83
N SER A 30 -0.13 -5.14 9.44
CA SER A 30 -1.43 -5.06 8.76
C SER A 30 -2.24 -6.35 8.86
N ALA A 31 -3.56 -6.24 8.72
CA ALA A 31 -4.49 -7.36 8.67
C ALA A 31 -5.41 -7.23 7.44
N VAL A 32 -5.55 -8.32 6.68
CA VAL A 32 -6.39 -8.35 5.49
C VAL A 32 -7.74 -8.95 5.86
N ILE A 33 -8.81 -8.19 5.60
CA ILE A 33 -10.17 -8.58 5.93
C ILE A 33 -10.85 -9.17 4.69
N LEU A 34 -11.32 -10.40 4.85
CA LEU A 34 -12.03 -11.18 3.84
C LEU A 34 -13.55 -10.97 3.94
N LYS A 35 -14.21 -10.72 2.81
CA LYS A 35 -15.68 -10.79 2.68
C LYS A 35 -16.02 -11.87 1.67
N ASN A 36 -16.76 -12.89 2.11
CA ASN A 36 -17.07 -14.10 1.31
C ASN A 36 -15.80 -14.78 0.76
N ASN A 37 -14.78 -14.96 1.62
CA ASN A 37 -13.47 -15.53 1.28
C ASN A 37 -12.66 -14.74 0.22
N VAL A 38 -13.06 -13.51 -0.09
CA VAL A 38 -12.33 -12.63 -1.01
C VAL A 38 -11.72 -11.47 -0.20
N PRO A 39 -10.40 -11.19 -0.33
CA PRO A 39 -9.78 -10.00 0.25
C PRO A 39 -10.47 -8.74 -0.23
N ARG A 40 -11.02 -7.95 0.71
CA ARG A 40 -11.82 -6.77 0.37
C ARG A 40 -11.43 -5.51 1.12
N TYR A 41 -10.89 -5.66 2.33
CA TYR A 41 -10.45 -4.53 3.14
C TYR A 41 -9.11 -4.83 3.78
N ILE A 42 -8.44 -3.79 4.27
CA ILE A 42 -7.21 -3.88 5.04
C ILE A 42 -7.33 -2.99 6.27
N LEU A 43 -6.79 -3.46 7.39
CA LEU A 43 -6.53 -2.69 8.58
C LEU A 43 -5.02 -2.55 8.72
N MET A 44 -4.54 -1.33 8.93
CA MET A 44 -3.12 -1.02 9.11
C MET A 44 -3.00 0.25 9.95
N GLU A 45 -1.80 0.50 10.48
CA GLU A 45 -1.52 1.78 11.13
C GLU A 45 -1.61 2.93 10.12
N PHE A 46 -2.16 4.05 10.58
CA PHE A 46 -2.31 5.24 9.75
C PHE A 46 -0.95 5.82 9.31
N SER A 47 0.04 5.81 10.21
CA SER A 47 1.42 6.22 9.92
C SER A 47 2.05 5.42 8.78
N GLN A 48 1.80 4.11 8.74
CA GLN A 48 2.27 3.22 7.69
C GLN A 48 1.56 3.51 6.37
N PHE A 49 0.24 3.71 6.40
CA PHE A 49 -0.52 4.12 5.22
C PHE A 49 0.04 5.41 4.60
N GLN A 50 0.28 6.44 5.42
CA GLN A 50 0.87 7.68 4.94
C GLN A 50 2.24 7.46 4.31
N LYS A 51 3.11 6.69 4.97
CA LYS A 51 4.45 6.40 4.44
C LYS A 51 4.39 5.68 3.09
N GLU A 52 3.47 4.73 2.91
CA GLU A 52 3.28 4.02 1.64
C GLU A 52 2.74 4.93 0.54
N GLU A 53 1.83 5.85 0.88
CA GLU A 53 1.30 6.86 -0.05
C GLU A 53 2.41 7.81 -0.54
N PHE A 54 3.20 8.36 0.38
CA PHE A 54 4.33 9.23 0.05
C PHE A 54 5.47 8.52 -0.69
N ALA A 55 5.78 7.27 -0.33
CA ALA A 55 6.80 6.50 -1.04
C ALA A 55 6.42 6.23 -2.51
N GLY A 56 5.14 6.03 -2.80
CA GLY A 56 4.64 5.91 -4.17
C GLY A 56 4.88 7.17 -5.00
N GLU A 57 4.67 8.36 -4.42
CA GLU A 57 4.95 9.63 -5.08
C GLU A 57 6.45 9.87 -5.32
N GLU A 58 7.29 9.59 -4.31
CA GLU A 58 8.76 9.69 -4.44
C GLU A 58 9.30 8.75 -5.53
N GLU A 59 8.81 7.51 -5.60
CA GLU A 59 9.18 6.57 -6.66
C GLU A 59 8.80 7.08 -8.06
N VAL A 60 7.61 7.65 -8.20
CA VAL A 60 7.16 8.24 -9.48
C VAL A 60 8.07 9.39 -9.91
N ASP A 61 8.46 10.28 -9.00
CA ASP A 61 9.35 11.39 -9.31
C ASP A 61 10.76 10.91 -9.70
N ILE A 62 11.28 9.89 -9.02
CA ILE A 62 12.56 9.26 -9.37
C ILE A 62 12.51 8.63 -10.77
N VAL A 63 11.42 7.90 -11.09
CA VAL A 63 11.23 7.28 -12.41
C VAL A 63 11.08 8.36 -13.49
N ALA A 64 10.29 9.40 -13.23
CA ALA A 64 10.10 10.52 -14.14
C ALA A 64 11.42 11.23 -14.45
N LYS A 65 12.22 11.57 -13.43
CA LYS A 65 13.56 12.15 -13.58
C LYS A 65 14.49 11.25 -14.39
N ARG A 66 14.44 9.94 -14.18
CA ARG A 66 15.21 8.97 -14.97
C ARG A 66 14.78 8.92 -16.44
N ILE A 67 13.47 8.98 -16.73
CA ILE A 67 12.95 8.97 -18.11
C ILE A 67 13.29 10.28 -18.84
N LEU A 68 13.11 11.42 -18.17
CA LEU A 68 13.43 12.75 -18.69
C LEU A 68 14.92 12.86 -19.01
N SER A 69 15.81 12.44 -18.10
CA SER A 69 17.25 12.47 -18.34
C SER A 69 17.67 11.58 -19.51
N LYS A 70 17.11 10.37 -19.63
CA LYS A 70 17.42 9.45 -20.73
C LYS A 70 16.97 9.95 -22.10
N ASN A 71 15.83 10.64 -22.18
CA ASN A 71 15.21 11.02 -23.45
C ASN A 71 15.21 12.55 -23.67
N ARG A 72 16.06 13.28 -22.95
CA ARG A 72 16.09 14.74 -22.92
C ARG A 72 16.04 15.39 -24.30
N ARG A 73 16.89 14.92 -25.24
CA ARG A 73 16.96 15.45 -26.61
C ARG A 73 15.66 15.24 -27.40
N ALA A 74 14.99 14.10 -27.21
CA ALA A 74 13.73 13.82 -27.89
C ALA A 74 12.60 14.73 -27.36
N PHE A 75 12.57 14.97 -26.04
CA PHE A 75 11.62 15.92 -25.44
C PHE A 75 11.90 17.37 -25.84
N GLU A 76 13.17 17.79 -25.94
CA GLU A 76 13.55 19.12 -26.42
C GLU A 76 13.13 19.36 -27.88
N GLU A 77 13.18 18.34 -28.74
CA GLU A 77 12.72 18.45 -30.13
C GLU A 77 11.19 18.38 -30.27
N LEU A 78 10.48 17.67 -29.39
CA LEU A 78 9.00 17.67 -29.35
C LEU A 78 8.40 18.97 -28.83
N ALA A 79 9.16 19.76 -28.08
CA ALA A 79 8.73 21.04 -27.51
C ALA A 79 8.93 22.24 -28.47
N LYS A 80 9.46 22.00 -29.67
CA LYS A 80 9.70 22.96 -30.74
C LYS A 80 8.51 23.05 -31.68
#